data_AF-A0A0F7RUX8-F1
#
_entry.id   AF-A0A0F7RUX8-F1
#
_cell.length_a   1.000
_cell.length_b   1.000
_cell.length_c   1.000
_cell.angle_alpha   90.00
_cell.angle_beta   90.00
_cell.angle_gamma   90.00
#
_symmetry.space_group_name_H-M   'P 1'
#
loop_
_entity.id
_entity.type
_entity.pdbx_description
1 polymer ?
#
loop_
_entity_poly.entity_id
_entity_poly.type
_entity_poly.pdbx_seq_one_letter_code
_entity_poly.pdbx_strand_id
1 'polypeptide(L)'
;ETDLTAVAKLNTTAAATNAQSTLQCTLCMDQRSPHRGTSAVTECGHCFDWSCITAWIAEKPECPLCRQPLQLHRILPIYNF
;
A
#
# COMPACT_ATOMS: atom_id res chain seq x y z
N GLU A 1 -18.17 3.04 -37.43
CA GLU A 1 -16.75 3.23 -37.13
C GLU A 1 -16.64 3.84 -35.74
N THR A 2 -16.52 3.00 -34.71
CA THR A 2 -16.36 3.48 -33.33
C THR A 2 -14.89 3.78 -33.09
N ASP A 3 -14.60 5.05 -32.85
CA ASP A 3 -13.26 5.62 -32.70
C ASP A 3 -12.48 4.96 -31.56
N LEU A 4 -11.56 4.07 -31.92
CA LEU A 4 -10.69 3.30 -31.03
C LEU A 4 -9.79 4.20 -30.16
N THR A 5 -9.58 5.46 -30.54
CA THR A 5 -8.73 6.40 -29.80
C THR A 5 -9.38 6.94 -28.53
N ALA A 6 -10.72 6.95 -28.45
CA ALA A 6 -11.46 7.37 -27.25
C ALA A 6 -11.41 6.31 -26.13
N VAL A 7 -11.43 5.02 -26.49
CA VAL A 7 -11.40 3.90 -25.53
C VAL A 7 -10.06 3.80 -24.80
N ALA A 8 -8.95 4.08 -25.49
CA ALA A 8 -7.61 4.05 -24.90
C ALA A 8 -7.39 5.14 -23.85
N LYS A 9 -8.02 6.31 -24.00
CA LYS A 9 -7.85 7.45 -23.06
C LYS A 9 -8.62 7.26 -21.75
N LEU A 10 -9.76 6.57 -21.76
CA LEU A 10 -10.57 6.30 -20.57
C LEU A 10 -9.88 5.31 -19.61
N ASN A 11 -9.15 4.32 -20.14
CA ASN A 11 -8.46 3.33 -19.33
C ASN A 11 -7.25 3.91 -18.57
N THR A 12 -6.52 4.87 -19.17
CA THR A 12 -5.28 5.40 -18.58
C THR A 12 -5.51 6.22 -17.33
N THR A 13 -6.54 7.07 -17.31
CA THR A 13 -6.82 7.94 -16.16
C THR A 13 -7.28 7.14 -14.96
N ALA A 14 -8.20 6.18 -15.16
CA ALA A 14 -8.66 5.29 -14.10
C ALA A 14 -7.53 4.40 -13.56
N ALA A 15 -6.66 3.89 -14.44
CA ALA A 15 -5.48 3.11 -14.05
C ALA A 15 -4.48 3.95 -13.24
N ALA A 16 -4.23 5.21 -13.63
CA ALA A 16 -3.35 6.12 -12.90
C ALA A 16 -3.91 6.44 -11.50
N THR A 17 -5.20 6.73 -11.39
CA THR A 17 -5.86 6.97 -10.09
C THR A 17 -5.79 5.74 -9.19
N ASN A 18 -6.02 4.54 -9.75
CA ASN A 18 -5.90 3.29 -9.00
C ASN A 18 -4.46 3.01 -8.58
N ALA A 19 -3.47 3.28 -9.44
CA ALA A 19 -2.06 3.14 -9.07
C ALA A 19 -1.67 4.10 -7.94
N GLN A 20 -2.29 5.29 -7.88
CA GLN A 20 -2.02 6.24 -6.81
C GLN A 20 -2.67 5.83 -5.49
N SER A 21 -3.87 5.23 -5.53
CA SER A 21 -4.54 4.73 -4.32
C SER A 21 -3.85 3.49 -3.75
N THR A 22 -3.27 2.61 -4.58
CA THR A 22 -2.53 1.43 -4.08
C THR A 22 -1.26 1.80 -3.33
N LEU A 23 -0.68 2.98 -3.62
CA LEU A 23 0.49 3.53 -2.92
C LEU A 23 0.13 4.30 -1.65
N GLN A 24 -1.15 4.43 -1.28
CA GLN A 24 -1.56 5.16 -0.08
C GLN A 24 -1.51 4.24 1.15
N CYS A 25 -0.93 4.72 2.25
CA CYS A 25 -0.98 4.04 3.54
C CYS A 25 -2.37 4.23 4.16
N THR A 26 -3.06 3.14 4.52
CA THR A 26 -4.44 3.25 5.05
C THR A 26 -4.51 3.74 6.51
N LEU A 27 -3.37 3.84 7.21
CA LEU A 27 -3.31 4.29 8.60
C LEU A 27 -3.15 5.82 8.71
N CYS A 28 -2.23 6.41 7.94
CA CYS A 28 -2.01 7.86 7.92
C CYS A 28 -2.68 8.57 6.73
N MET A 29 -3.16 7.82 5.73
CA MET A 29 -3.71 8.32 4.47
C MET A 29 -2.69 9.09 3.58
N ASP A 30 -1.40 9.03 3.88
CA ASP A 30 -0.36 9.61 3.03
C ASP A 30 0.13 8.63 1.96
N GLN A 31 0.75 9.18 0.90
CA GLN A 31 1.37 8.39 -0.15
C GLN A 31 2.70 7.80 0.34
N ARG A 32 2.84 6.48 0.23
CA ARG A 32 4.06 5.74 0.59
C ARG A 32 5.21 6.09 -0.36
N SER A 33 6.42 6.17 0.19
CA SER A 33 7.63 6.46 -0.59
C SER A 33 8.32 5.18 -1.07
N PRO A 34 8.43 4.94 -2.39
CA PRO A 34 8.97 3.69 -2.93
C PRO A 34 10.48 3.49 -2.76
N HIS A 35 11.24 4.58 -2.59
CA HIS A 35 12.71 4.52 -2.62
C HIS A 35 13.38 4.71 -1.25
N ARG A 36 12.62 4.86 -0.17
CA ARG A 36 13.19 5.24 1.14
C ARG A 36 13.14 4.18 2.23
N GLY A 37 12.63 2.97 1.93
CA GLY A 37 12.48 1.92 2.96
C GLY A 37 11.47 2.27 4.04
N THR A 38 10.69 3.35 3.85
CA THR A 38 9.68 3.81 4.80
C THR A 38 8.38 3.04 4.66
N SER A 39 8.28 2.15 3.67
CA SER A 39 7.13 1.28 3.44
C SER A 39 7.42 -0.09 4.02
N ALA A 40 6.38 -0.76 4.49
CA ALA A 40 6.44 -2.04 5.15
C ALA A 40 5.38 -2.99 4.58
N VAL A 41 5.74 -4.25 4.39
CA VAL A 41 4.82 -5.34 4.04
C VAL A 41 4.73 -6.33 5.19
N THR A 42 3.52 -6.82 5.43
CA THR A 42 3.22 -7.88 6.39
C THR A 42 3.26 -9.24 5.71
N GLU A 43 3.41 -10.35 6.45
CA GLU A 43 3.35 -11.70 5.87
C GLU A 43 2.03 -12.02 5.17
N CYS A 44 0.94 -11.33 5.53
CA CYS A 44 -0.35 -11.45 4.86
C CYS A 44 -0.45 -10.66 3.53
N GLY A 45 0.61 -9.93 3.15
CA GLY A 45 0.71 -9.21 1.87
C GLY A 45 0.21 -7.76 1.90
N HIS A 46 -0.35 -7.28 3.02
CA HIS A 46 -0.79 -5.88 3.13
C HIS A 46 0.37 -4.93 3.43
N CYS A 47 0.32 -3.74 2.81
CA CYS A 47 1.38 -2.73 2.86
C CYS A 47 0.93 -1.46 3.59
N PHE A 48 1.83 -0.90 4.40
CA PHE A 48 1.65 0.32 5.19
C PHE A 48 2.97 1.10 5.22
N ASP A 49 3.00 2.27 5.84
CA ASP A 49 4.27 2.86 6.26
C ASP A 49 4.83 2.13 7.48
N TRP A 50 6.16 2.01 7.53
CA TRP A 50 6.90 1.38 8.62
C TRP A 50 6.53 1.96 9.97
N SER A 51 6.58 3.29 10.13
CA SER A 51 6.23 3.96 11.39
C SER A 51 4.78 3.69 11.80
N CYS A 52 3.86 3.66 10.83
CA CYS A 52 2.44 3.44 11.11
C CYS A 52 2.17 2.02 11.59
N ILE A 53 2.66 1.00 10.86
CA ILE A 53 2.37 -0.39 11.23
C ILE A 53 3.11 -0.83 12.48
N THR A 54 4.32 -0.32 12.73
CA THR A 54 5.08 -0.62 13.95
C THR A 54 4.44 -0.01 15.19
N ALA A 55 3.91 1.21 15.09
CA ALA A 55 3.12 1.82 16.17
C ALA A 55 1.83 1.03 16.44
N TRP A 56 1.09 0.65 15.38
CA TRP A 56 -0.15 -0.12 15.52
C TRP A 56 0.06 -1.46 16.25
N ILE A 57 1.09 -2.21 15.89
CA ILE A 57 1.34 -3.54 16.44
C ILE A 57 1.76 -3.51 17.91
N ALA A 58 2.31 -2.39 18.38
CA ALA A 58 2.59 -2.20 19.81
C ALA A 58 1.30 -2.18 20.65
N GLU A 59 0.18 -1.73 20.09
CA GLU A 59 -1.13 -1.71 20.75
C GLU A 59 -1.96 -2.95 20.42
N LYS A 60 -1.99 -3.35 19.15
CA LYS A 60 -2.82 -4.44 18.62
C LYS A 60 -2.03 -5.32 17.65
N PRO A 61 -1.56 -6.51 18.06
CA PRO A 61 -0.66 -7.36 17.25
C PRO A 61 -1.40 -8.14 16.14
N GLU A 62 -2.16 -7.44 15.30
CA GLU A 62 -2.88 -7.97 14.14
C GLU A 62 -2.85 -7.00 12.96
N CYS A 63 -3.01 -7.51 11.74
CA CYS A 63 -3.12 -6.68 10.55
C CYS A 63 -4.37 -5.78 10.61
N PRO A 64 -4.25 -4.46 10.39
CA PRO A 64 -5.40 -3.55 10.36
C PRO A 64 -6.49 -3.92 9.34
N LEU A 65 -6.13 -4.63 8.27
CA LEU A 65 -7.03 -4.94 7.15
C LEU A 65 -7.67 -6.33 7.25
N CYS A 66 -6.88 -7.37 7.50
CA CYS A 66 -7.38 -8.76 7.52
C CYS A 66 -7.37 -9.43 8.89
N ARG A 67 -6.86 -8.75 9.93
CA ARG A 67 -6.74 -9.25 11.31
C ARG A 67 -5.87 -10.49 11.48
N GLN A 68 -5.06 -10.86 10.48
CA GLN A 68 -4.04 -11.91 10.67
C GLN A 68 -3.08 -11.47 11.79
N PRO A 69 -2.72 -12.36 12.75
CA PRO A 69 -1.76 -12.04 13.80
C PRO A 69 -0.41 -11.60 13.22
N LEU A 70 0.18 -10.57 13.82
CA LEU A 70 1.47 -10.01 13.38
C LEU A 70 2.50 -10.02 14.51
N GLN A 71 3.77 -10.18 14.13
CA GLN A 71 4.92 -9.98 15.01
C GLN A 71 5.87 -8.98 14.34
N LEU A 72 6.47 -8.08 15.13
CA LEU A 72 7.33 -7.01 14.60
C LEU A 72 8.46 -7.54 13.72
N HIS A 73 9.11 -8.64 14.12
CA HIS A 73 10.21 -9.26 13.39
C HIS A 73 9.80 -9.95 12.07
N ARG A 74 8.50 -9.97 11.76
CA ARG A 74 7.93 -10.55 10.53
C ARG A 74 7.46 -9.47 9.54
N ILE A 75 7.63 -8.21 9.89
CA ILE A 75 7.34 -7.07 9.02
C ILE A 75 8.62 -6.74 8.26
N LEU A 76 8.51 -6.65 6.94
CA LEU A 76 9.65 -6.40 6.09
C LEU A 76 9.58 -4.98 5.49
N PRO A 77 10.65 -4.18 5.58
CA PRO A 77 10.72 -2.93 4.84
C PRO A 77 10.81 -3.21 3.34
N ILE A 78 10.12 -2.41 2.54
CA ILE A 78 10.07 -2.52 1.07
C ILE A 78 10.87 -1.39 0.44
N TYR A 79 11.63 -1.73 -0.58
CA TYR A 79 12.42 -0.80 -1.39
C TYR A 79 12.15 -1.06 -2.88
N ASN A 80 12.22 -0.01 -3.70
CA ASN A 80 12.18 -0.09 -5.16
C ASN A 80 10.89 -0.73 -5.72
N PHE A 81 9.72 -0.21 -5.33
CA PHE A 81 8.41 -0.67 -5.81
C PHE A 81 7.59 0.44 -6.49
#